data_AF-A0A1D4PUR7-F1
#
_entry.id   AF-A0A1D4PUR7-F1
#
_cell.length_a   1.000
_cell.length_b   1.000
_cell.length_c   1.000
_cell.angle_alpha   90.00
_cell.angle_beta   90.00
_cell.angle_gamma   90.00
#
_symmetry.space_group_name_H-M   'P 1'
#
loop_
_entity.id
_entity.type
_entity.pdbx_description
1 polymer ?
#
loop_
_entity_poly.entity_id
_entity_poly.type
_entity_poly.pdbx_seq_one_letter_code
_entity_poly.pdbx_strand_id
1 'polypeptide(L)'
;MHKIIEHINLAISQKRGLYEKQKREISGLSKSIETFKEKADKDLIEIERRYKEINDKQNDMISQYISILGIFAAILMTAFGGIQSFTSIYKNNSFNLVDSLLIACIGFLGILLMMFLLLNSIAKLSNKNLDSGNSENKWYLRHPTFVNSFIILSTLILICVTYKMSVNPPNFSWRGALYIVPITYLLIMVRIFDNYTISQFFKDIKNKK
;
A
#
# COMPACT_ATOMS: atom_id res chain seq x y z
N MET A 1 -60.54 49.49 61.47
CA MET A 1 -60.35 48.02 61.52
C MET A 1 -60.47 47.37 60.14
N HIS A 2 -61.54 47.64 59.38
CA HIS A 2 -61.80 47.03 58.06
C HIS A 2 -60.66 47.21 57.02
N LYS A 3 -60.14 48.44 56.87
CA LYS A 3 -59.03 48.75 55.95
C LYS A 3 -57.73 47.96 56.21
N ILE A 4 -57.45 47.66 57.48
CA ILE A 4 -56.24 46.91 57.87
C ILE A 4 -56.35 45.46 57.44
N ILE A 5 -57.53 44.85 57.59
CA ILE A 5 -57.82 43.49 57.13
C ILE A 5 -57.68 43.41 55.61
N GLU A 6 -58.14 44.42 54.88
CA GLU A 6 -58.01 44.51 53.43
C GLU A 6 -56.54 44.56 52.97
N HIS A 7 -55.71 45.41 53.60
CA HIS A 7 -54.28 45.48 53.32
C HIS A 7 -53.55 44.17 53.65
N ILE A 8 -53.93 43.49 54.73
CA ILE A 8 -53.39 42.17 55.10
C ILE A 8 -53.77 41.13 54.04
N ASN A 9 -55.02 41.10 53.58
CA ASN A 9 -55.48 40.18 52.54
C ASN A 9 -54.77 40.43 51.20
N LEU A 10 -54.56 41.70 50.84
CA LEU A 10 -53.82 42.07 49.63
C LEU A 10 -52.36 41.60 49.72
N ALA A 11 -51.69 41.84 50.85
CA ALA A 11 -50.31 41.39 51.07
C ALA A 11 -50.18 39.85 51.02
N ILE A 12 -51.16 39.13 51.58
CA ILE A 12 -51.22 37.65 51.49
C ILE A 12 -51.38 37.20 50.03
N SER A 13 -52.26 37.86 49.27
CA SER A 13 -52.46 37.58 47.84
C SER A 13 -51.19 37.83 47.01
N GLN A 14 -50.51 38.96 47.25
CA GLN A 14 -49.22 39.28 46.61
C GLN A 14 -48.14 38.26 46.95
N LYS A 15 -47.99 37.89 48.22
CA LYS A 15 -47.04 36.84 48.66
C LYS A 15 -47.32 35.52 47.95
N ARG A 16 -48.59 35.12 47.85
CA ARG A 16 -48.99 33.88 47.17
C ARG A 16 -48.71 33.94 45.67
N GLY A 17 -49.00 35.07 45.02
CA GLY A 17 -48.67 35.29 43.61
C GLY A 17 -47.17 35.22 43.34
N LEU A 18 -46.34 35.80 44.21
CA LEU A 18 -44.88 35.71 44.13
C LEU A 18 -44.39 34.26 44.25
N TYR A 19 -44.95 33.51 45.21
CA TYR A 19 -44.58 32.11 45.45
C TYR A 19 -44.94 31.21 44.26
N GLU A 20 -46.12 31.40 43.67
CA GLU A 20 -46.53 30.69 42.46
C GLU A 20 -45.67 31.05 41.24
N LYS A 21 -45.24 32.32 41.12
CA LYS A 21 -44.33 32.75 40.06
C LYS A 21 -42.95 32.10 40.21
N GLN A 22 -42.38 32.12 41.42
CA GLN A 22 -41.11 31.45 41.72
C GLN A 22 -41.19 29.95 41.46
N LYS A 23 -42.29 29.29 41.85
CA LYS A 23 -42.48 27.85 41.60
C LYS A 23 -42.48 27.53 40.10
N ARG A 24 -43.13 28.37 39.29
CA ARG A 24 -43.12 28.22 37.81
C ARG A 24 -41.73 28.43 37.23
N GLU A 25 -41.02 29.47 37.64
CA GLU A 25 -39.64 29.74 37.19
C GLU A 25 -38.69 28.59 37.56
N ILE A 26 -38.75 28.09 38.79
CA ILE A 26 -37.97 26.92 39.24
C ILE A 26 -38.31 25.68 38.40
N SER A 27 -39.60 25.42 38.13
CA SER A 27 -40.00 24.29 37.30
C SER A 27 -39.51 24.40 35.85
N GLY A 28 -39.54 25.62 35.28
CA GLY A 28 -39.03 25.90 33.95
C GLY A 28 -37.51 25.72 33.88
N LEU A 29 -36.80 26.23 34.89
CA LEU A 29 -35.35 26.09 34.98
C LEU A 29 -34.93 24.62 35.15
N SER A 30 -35.62 23.85 35.98
CA SER A 30 -35.37 22.41 36.17
C SER A 30 -35.50 21.65 34.85
N LYS A 31 -36.53 21.96 34.05
CA LYS A 31 -36.73 21.34 32.74
C LYS A 31 -35.66 21.74 31.72
N SER A 32 -35.23 23.01 31.72
CA SER A 32 -34.12 23.47 30.90
C SER A 32 -32.80 22.80 31.28
N ILE A 33 -32.55 22.59 32.58
CA ILE A 33 -31.37 21.85 33.07
C ILE A 33 -31.41 20.40 32.61
N GLU A 34 -32.56 19.74 32.68
CA GLU A 34 -32.71 18.34 32.26
C GLU A 34 -32.49 18.17 30.75
N THR A 35 -33.09 19.03 29.93
CA THR A 35 -32.85 19.05 28.48
C THR A 35 -31.42 19.39 28.10
N PHE A 36 -30.78 20.32 28.83
CA PHE A 36 -29.37 20.63 28.64
C PHE A 36 -28.48 19.44 28.99
N LYS A 37 -28.78 18.74 30.09
CA LYS A 37 -28.06 17.52 30.51
C LYS A 37 -28.17 16.43 29.44
N GLU A 38 -29.37 16.15 28.94
CA GLU A 38 -29.55 15.15 27.87
C GLU A 38 -28.77 15.51 26.60
N LYS A 39 -28.71 16.80 26.26
CA LYS A 39 -27.94 17.26 25.09
C LYS A 39 -26.44 17.11 25.32
N ALA A 40 -25.95 17.49 26.51
CA ALA A 40 -24.56 17.32 26.90
C ALA A 40 -24.15 15.84 26.89
N ASP A 41 -24.99 14.93 27.38
CA ASP A 41 -24.73 13.49 27.37
C ASP A 41 -24.64 12.95 25.92
N LYS A 42 -25.53 13.40 25.02
CA LYS A 42 -25.45 13.06 23.59
C LYS A 42 -24.19 13.58 22.91
N ASP A 43 -23.84 14.84 23.18
CA ASP A 43 -22.65 15.47 22.62
C ASP A 43 -21.37 14.75 23.11
N LEU A 44 -21.33 14.34 24.38
CA LEU A 44 -20.22 13.54 24.93
C LEU A 44 -20.07 12.19 24.24
N ILE A 45 -21.17 11.46 24.01
CA ILE A 45 -21.16 10.19 23.28
C ILE A 45 -20.66 10.40 21.84
N GLU A 46 -21.07 11.47 21.17
CA GLU A 46 -20.61 11.77 19.82
C GLU A 46 -19.12 12.11 19.78
N ILE A 47 -18.65 12.91 20.75
CA ILE A 47 -17.23 13.27 20.90
C ILE A 47 -16.39 12.02 21.12
N GLU A 48 -16.80 11.12 22.02
CA GLU A 48 -16.08 9.87 22.29
C GLU A 48 -16.01 8.98 21.05
N ARG A 49 -17.12 8.87 20.30
CA ARG A 49 -17.16 8.13 19.03
C ARG A 49 -16.20 8.72 18.00
N ARG A 50 -16.21 10.03 17.81
CA ARG A 50 -15.31 10.73 16.88
C ARG A 50 -13.85 10.61 17.33
N TYR A 51 -13.57 10.70 18.63
CA TYR A 51 -12.24 10.54 19.18
C TYR A 51 -11.70 9.14 18.88
N LYS A 52 -12.51 8.10 19.09
CA LYS A 52 -12.14 6.72 18.76
C LYS A 52 -11.86 6.54 17.27
N GLU A 53 -12.72 7.06 16.38
CA GLU A 53 -12.49 7.02 14.94
C GLU A 53 -11.20 7.74 14.51
N ILE A 54 -10.89 8.88 15.11
CA ILE A 54 -9.65 9.62 14.83
C ILE A 54 -8.44 8.83 15.31
N ASN A 55 -8.50 8.26 16.51
CA ASN A 55 -7.43 7.48 17.10
C ASN A 55 -7.14 6.21 16.27
N ASP A 56 -8.18 5.51 15.82
CA ASP A 56 -8.05 4.33 14.96
C ASP A 56 -7.43 4.70 13.61
N LYS A 57 -7.89 5.80 12.98
CA LYS A 57 -7.28 6.32 11.74
C LYS A 57 -5.83 6.73 11.94
N GLN A 58 -5.50 7.33 13.08
CA GLN A 58 -4.13 7.74 13.39
C GLN A 58 -3.21 6.52 13.52
N ASN A 59 -3.66 5.46 14.21
CA ASN A 59 -2.92 4.21 14.30
C ASN A 59 -2.72 3.55 12.94
N ASP A 60 -3.75 3.53 12.10
CA ASP A 60 -3.65 3.03 10.73
C ASP A 60 -2.66 3.84 9.89
N MET A 61 -2.68 5.17 10.01
CA MET A 61 -1.71 6.04 9.33
C MET A 61 -0.29 5.75 9.82
N ILE A 62 -0.06 5.65 11.13
CA ILE A 62 1.26 5.32 11.69
C ILE A 62 1.76 3.97 11.17
N SER A 63 0.90 2.96 11.13
CA SER A 63 1.22 1.64 10.57
C SER A 63 1.62 1.73 9.09
N GLN A 64 0.89 2.51 8.30
CA GLN A 64 1.23 2.77 6.90
C GLN A 64 2.57 3.52 6.76
N TYR A 65 2.84 4.52 7.60
CA TYR A 65 4.11 5.23 7.61
C TYR A 65 5.30 4.32 7.96
N ILE A 66 5.16 3.48 9.00
CA ILE A 66 6.18 2.49 9.38
C ILE A 66 6.42 1.53 8.22
N SER A 67 5.35 1.08 7.55
CA SER A 67 5.44 0.20 6.39
C SER A 67 6.23 0.87 5.25
N ILE A 68 5.91 2.12 4.89
CA ILE A 68 6.61 2.91 3.85
C ILE A 68 8.09 3.10 4.21
N LEU A 69 8.38 3.42 5.48
CA LEU A 69 9.74 3.59 5.97
C LEU A 69 10.54 2.28 5.87
N GLY A 70 9.90 1.14 6.18
CA GLY A 70 10.47 -0.20 6.04
C GLY A 70 10.84 -0.53 4.60
N ILE A 71 9.99 -0.20 3.62
CA ILE A 71 10.31 -0.34 2.18
C ILE A 71 11.56 0.45 1.85
N PHE A 72 11.56 1.73 2.25
CA PHE A 72 12.62 2.65 1.89
C PHE A 72 13.95 2.20 2.47
N ALA A 73 13.96 1.79 3.74
CA ALA A 73 15.13 1.22 4.39
C ALA A 73 15.62 -0.06 3.67
N ALA A 74 14.72 -0.99 3.34
CA ALA A 74 15.09 -2.24 2.67
C ALA A 74 15.64 -2.02 1.25
N ILE A 75 15.05 -1.09 0.49
CA ILE A 75 15.55 -0.68 -0.83
C ILE A 75 16.94 -0.04 -0.69
N LEU A 76 17.11 0.90 0.25
CA LEU A 76 18.42 1.55 0.46
C LEU A 76 19.49 0.55 0.89
N MET A 77 19.18 -0.35 1.83
CA MET A 77 20.11 -1.41 2.25
C MET A 77 20.46 -2.34 1.09
N THR A 78 19.49 -2.72 0.26
CA THR A 78 19.73 -3.58 -0.92
C THR A 78 20.57 -2.84 -1.97
N ALA A 79 20.29 -1.56 -2.24
CA ALA A 79 21.00 -0.76 -3.22
C ALA A 79 22.44 -0.49 -2.77
N PHE A 80 22.65 0.04 -1.57
CA PHE A 80 23.99 0.32 -1.05
C PHE A 80 24.77 -0.94 -0.72
N GLY A 81 24.12 -1.97 -0.16
CA GLY A 81 24.72 -3.28 0.08
C GLY A 81 25.12 -3.98 -1.22
N GLY A 82 24.28 -3.88 -2.26
CA GLY A 82 24.57 -4.37 -3.60
C GLY A 82 25.78 -3.67 -4.22
N ILE A 83 25.80 -2.33 -4.21
CA ILE A 83 26.91 -1.52 -4.76
C ILE A 83 28.22 -1.83 -4.03
N GLN A 84 28.22 -1.91 -2.69
CA GLN A 84 29.41 -2.27 -1.91
C GLN A 84 29.91 -3.68 -2.22
N SER A 85 29.00 -4.64 -2.40
CA SER A 85 29.33 -6.01 -2.78
C SER A 85 29.97 -6.04 -4.17
N PHE A 86 29.39 -5.35 -5.16
CA PHE A 86 29.98 -5.23 -6.50
C PHE A 86 31.36 -4.57 -6.45
N THR A 87 31.51 -3.46 -5.72
CA THR A 87 32.79 -2.75 -5.57
C THR A 87 33.87 -3.67 -5.00
N SER A 88 33.52 -4.49 -4.00
CA SER A 88 34.43 -5.46 -3.41
C SER A 88 34.85 -6.56 -4.38
N ILE A 89 33.90 -7.06 -5.19
CA ILE A 89 34.15 -8.07 -6.22
C ILE A 89 35.14 -7.53 -7.28
N TYR A 90 34.94 -6.29 -7.75
CA TYR A 90 35.80 -5.66 -8.76
C TYR A 90 37.16 -5.20 -8.23
N LYS A 91 37.28 -4.91 -6.93
CA LYS A 91 38.55 -4.42 -6.33
C LYS A 91 39.68 -5.46 -6.40
N ASN A 92 39.35 -6.75 -6.28
CA ASN A 92 40.34 -7.83 -6.17
C ASN A 92 40.45 -8.71 -7.41
N ASN A 93 39.65 -8.45 -8.46
CA ASN A 93 39.60 -9.31 -9.65
C ASN A 93 39.63 -8.47 -10.93
N SER A 94 40.57 -8.77 -11.83
CA SER A 94 40.57 -8.23 -13.19
C SER A 94 39.63 -9.06 -14.08
N PHE A 95 38.32 -8.80 -13.98
CA PHE A 95 37.33 -9.45 -14.85
C PHE A 95 37.43 -8.91 -16.28
N ASN A 96 37.29 -9.80 -17.26
CA ASN A 96 37.03 -9.41 -18.63
C ASN A 96 35.65 -8.74 -18.72
N LEU A 97 35.42 -7.88 -19.72
CA LEU A 97 34.17 -7.12 -19.89
C LEU A 97 32.93 -8.02 -19.90
N VAL A 98 33.03 -9.20 -20.50
CA VAL A 98 31.94 -10.20 -20.56
C VAL A 98 31.63 -10.79 -19.19
N ASP A 99 32.66 -11.07 -18.38
CA ASP A 99 32.48 -11.63 -17.04
C ASP A 99 31.90 -10.59 -16.08
N SER A 100 32.36 -9.34 -16.20
CA SER A 100 31.80 -8.18 -15.50
C SER A 100 30.32 -7.98 -15.83
N LEU A 101 29.96 -8.03 -17.12
CA LEU A 101 28.58 -7.91 -17.58
C LEU A 101 27.70 -9.05 -17.06
N LEU A 102 28.20 -10.28 -17.05
CA LEU A 102 27.48 -11.45 -16.55
C LEU A 102 27.20 -11.33 -15.05
N ILE A 103 28.19 -10.93 -14.26
CA ILE A 103 28.06 -10.69 -12.81
C ILE A 103 27.05 -9.56 -12.55
N ALA A 104 27.12 -8.48 -13.32
CA ALA A 104 26.17 -7.36 -13.22
C ALA A 104 24.74 -7.80 -13.51
N CYS A 105 24.49 -8.55 -14.61
CA CYS A 105 23.17 -9.05 -14.93
C CYS A 105 22.62 -9.98 -13.83
N ILE A 106 23.41 -10.93 -13.33
CA ILE A 106 22.96 -11.81 -12.25
C ILE A 106 22.63 -11.03 -10.98
N GLY A 107 23.47 -10.06 -10.60
CA GLY A 107 23.20 -9.26 -9.41
C GLY A 107 22.01 -8.31 -9.56
N PHE A 108 21.80 -7.71 -10.74
CA PHE A 108 20.59 -6.92 -11.02
C PHE A 108 19.32 -7.79 -11.01
N LEU A 109 19.39 -9.03 -11.47
CA LEU A 109 18.29 -10.00 -11.35
C LEU A 109 17.94 -10.26 -9.87
N GLY A 110 18.97 -10.45 -9.03
CA GLY A 110 18.81 -10.66 -7.60
C GLY A 110 18.19 -9.45 -6.89
N ILE A 111 18.67 -8.24 -7.19
CA ILE A 111 18.13 -6.99 -6.65
C ILE A 111 16.66 -6.83 -7.07
N LEU A 112 16.34 -7.06 -8.34
CA LEU A 112 14.97 -6.98 -8.86
C LEU A 112 14.03 -7.96 -8.15
N LEU A 113 14.47 -9.21 -7.93
CA LEU A 113 13.71 -10.22 -7.20
C LEU A 113 13.49 -9.80 -5.73
N MET A 114 14.52 -9.26 -5.08
CA MET A 114 14.39 -8.79 -3.70
C MET A 114 13.45 -7.60 -3.58
N MET A 115 13.54 -6.61 -4.48
CA MET A 115 12.60 -5.49 -4.52
C MET A 115 11.16 -5.97 -4.70
N PHE A 116 10.93 -6.95 -5.59
CA PHE A 116 9.61 -7.52 -5.79
C PHE A 116 9.07 -8.24 -4.55
N LEU A 117 9.91 -9.03 -3.87
CA LEU A 117 9.54 -9.72 -2.63
C LEU A 117 9.17 -8.73 -1.52
N LEU A 118 9.96 -7.66 -1.38
CA LEU A 118 9.69 -6.58 -0.43
C LEU A 118 8.35 -5.94 -0.76
N LEU A 119 8.16 -5.44 -1.98
CA LEU A 119 6.92 -4.80 -2.43
C LEU A 119 5.69 -5.70 -2.20
N ASN A 120 5.79 -6.98 -2.52
CA ASN A 120 4.71 -7.94 -2.29
C ASN A 120 4.43 -8.17 -0.78
N SER A 121 5.47 -8.17 0.05
CA SER A 121 5.31 -8.27 1.51
C SER A 121 4.59 -7.05 2.07
N ILE A 122 4.91 -5.86 1.56
CA ILE A 122 4.26 -4.60 1.94
C ILE A 122 2.80 -4.56 1.47
N ALA A 123 2.52 -5.05 0.26
CA ALA A 123 1.17 -5.17 -0.26
C ALA A 123 0.28 -5.97 0.71
N LYS A 124 0.79 -7.10 1.19
CA LYS A 124 0.12 -7.94 2.18
C LYS A 124 -0.04 -7.22 3.52
N LEU A 125 0.98 -6.52 4.01
CA LEU A 125 0.91 -5.77 5.28
C LEU A 125 -0.05 -4.58 5.21
N SER A 126 -0.10 -3.88 4.08
CA SER A 126 -1.01 -2.76 3.84
C SER A 126 -2.42 -3.22 3.46
N ASN A 127 -2.67 -4.53 3.36
CA ASN A 127 -3.89 -5.13 2.85
C ASN A 127 -4.32 -4.54 1.48
N LYS A 128 -3.33 -4.23 0.63
CA LYS A 128 -3.52 -3.69 -0.71
C LYS A 128 -3.08 -4.71 -1.75
N ASN A 129 -3.86 -4.85 -2.82
CA ASN A 129 -3.49 -5.70 -3.95
C ASN A 129 -2.60 -4.93 -4.92
N LEU A 130 -1.38 -5.43 -5.19
CA LEU A 130 -0.49 -4.91 -6.25
C LEU A 130 -0.90 -5.40 -7.67
N ASP A 131 -2.14 -5.84 -7.85
CA ASP A 131 -2.59 -6.41 -9.11
C ASP A 131 -2.75 -5.31 -10.17
N SER A 132 -2.08 -5.44 -11.31
CA SER A 132 -2.18 -4.45 -12.39
C SER A 132 -3.34 -4.74 -13.35
N GLY A 133 -4.12 -5.81 -13.14
CA GLY A 133 -5.22 -6.20 -14.00
C GLY A 133 -6.27 -7.07 -13.30
N ASN A 134 -7.43 -7.24 -13.94
CA ASN A 134 -8.53 -8.07 -13.43
C ASN A 134 -8.33 -9.53 -13.87
N SER A 135 -7.18 -10.12 -13.52
CA SER A 135 -6.77 -11.45 -14.02
C SER A 135 -6.73 -12.48 -12.88
N GLU A 136 -7.88 -13.12 -12.63
CA GLU A 136 -8.05 -14.08 -11.52
C GLU A 136 -7.17 -15.34 -11.60
N ASN A 137 -6.49 -15.61 -12.72
CA ASN A 137 -6.04 -16.97 -12.98
C ASN A 137 -4.54 -17.24 -12.86
N LYS A 138 -3.61 -16.26 -12.95
CA LYS A 138 -2.15 -16.56 -12.94
C LYS A 138 -1.25 -15.43 -12.43
N TRP A 139 -0.28 -15.78 -11.55
CA TRP A 139 0.63 -14.84 -10.86
C TRP A 139 1.51 -13.97 -11.79
N TYR A 140 1.83 -14.47 -12.99
CA TYR A 140 2.69 -13.77 -13.95
C TYR A 140 1.92 -12.78 -14.84
N LEU A 141 0.58 -12.87 -14.91
CA LEU A 141 -0.27 -11.86 -15.57
C LEU A 141 -0.52 -10.66 -14.64
N ARG A 142 -0.49 -10.90 -13.33
CA ARG A 142 -0.73 -9.92 -12.27
C ARG A 142 0.36 -8.83 -12.19
N HIS A 143 1.59 -9.14 -12.65
CA HIS A 143 2.73 -8.22 -12.64
C HIS A 143 3.51 -8.23 -13.98
N PRO A 144 2.92 -7.69 -15.07
CA PRO A 144 3.51 -7.78 -16.41
C PRO A 144 4.86 -7.05 -16.52
N THR A 145 5.05 -5.96 -15.76
CA THR A 145 6.29 -5.18 -15.74
C THR A 145 7.46 -5.98 -15.16
N PHE A 146 7.27 -6.65 -14.02
CA PHE A 146 8.28 -7.49 -13.39
C PHE A 146 8.70 -8.63 -14.31
N VAL A 147 7.73 -9.28 -14.93
CA VAL A 147 8.00 -10.43 -15.80
C VAL A 147 8.72 -10.01 -17.08
N ASN A 148 8.34 -8.88 -17.69
CA ASN A 148 9.06 -8.34 -18.85
C ASN A 148 10.52 -7.99 -18.49
N SER A 149 10.75 -7.33 -17.36
CA SER A 149 12.10 -7.04 -16.88
C SER A 149 12.92 -8.32 -16.64
N PHE A 150 12.31 -9.36 -16.06
CA PHE A 150 12.96 -10.66 -15.86
C PHE A 150 13.35 -11.33 -17.18
N ILE A 151 12.47 -11.31 -18.18
CA ILE A 151 12.72 -11.89 -19.51
C ILE A 151 13.91 -11.18 -20.18
N ILE A 152 13.90 -9.85 -20.23
CA ILE A 152 15.00 -9.06 -20.84
C ILE A 152 16.33 -9.41 -20.19
N LEU A 153 16.39 -9.43 -18.86
CA LEU A 153 17.62 -9.68 -18.13
C LEU A 153 18.11 -11.14 -18.29
N SER A 154 17.18 -12.10 -18.32
CA SER A 154 17.47 -13.50 -18.60
C SER A 154 18.02 -13.72 -20.03
N THR A 155 17.48 -13.00 -21.03
CA THR A 155 18.00 -13.08 -22.40
C THR A 155 19.43 -12.54 -22.51
N LEU A 156 19.75 -11.45 -21.81
CA LEU A 156 21.11 -10.89 -21.76
C LEU A 156 22.13 -11.85 -21.15
N ILE A 157 21.75 -12.56 -20.08
CA ILE A 157 22.59 -13.60 -19.47
C ILE A 157 22.87 -14.73 -20.48
N LEU A 158 21.84 -15.21 -21.18
CA LEU A 158 22.01 -16.24 -22.22
C LEU A 158 22.93 -15.81 -23.36
N ILE A 159 22.86 -14.54 -23.78
CA ILE A 159 23.77 -13.98 -24.79
C ILE A 159 25.22 -13.97 -24.28
N CYS A 160 25.45 -13.56 -23.04
CA CYS A 160 26.80 -13.54 -22.45
C CYS A 160 27.39 -14.95 -22.31
N VAL A 161 26.57 -15.93 -21.87
CA VAL A 161 26.98 -17.33 -21.72
C VAL A 161 27.32 -17.93 -23.08
N THR A 162 26.47 -17.73 -24.10
CA THR A 162 26.70 -18.27 -25.45
C THR A 162 27.92 -17.64 -26.12
N TYR A 163 28.17 -16.34 -25.92
CA TYR A 163 29.40 -15.70 -26.36
C TYR A 163 30.64 -16.34 -25.70
N LYS A 164 30.62 -16.53 -24.37
CA LYS A 164 31.73 -17.17 -23.64
C LYS A 164 31.99 -18.61 -24.09
N MET A 165 30.93 -19.38 -24.36
CA MET A 165 31.03 -20.74 -24.91
C MET A 165 31.55 -20.76 -26.35
N SER A 166 31.35 -19.70 -27.13
CA SER A 166 31.91 -19.61 -28.48
C SER A 166 33.41 -19.29 -28.48
N VAL A 167 33.88 -18.51 -27.51
CA VAL A 167 35.31 -18.16 -27.36
C VAL A 167 36.11 -19.36 -26.84
N ASN A 168 35.53 -20.16 -25.93
CA ASN A 168 36.11 -21.42 -25.45
C ASN A 168 35.27 -22.61 -25.94
N PRO A 169 35.46 -23.07 -27.20
CA PRO A 169 34.59 -24.06 -27.79
C PRO A 169 34.77 -25.42 -27.10
N PRO A 170 33.71 -26.00 -26.50
CA PRO A 170 33.71 -27.42 -26.19
C PRO A 170 33.77 -28.24 -27.49
N ASN A 171 34.10 -29.54 -27.40
CA ASN A 171 34.00 -30.51 -28.51
C ASN A 171 32.52 -30.76 -28.89
N PHE A 172 31.84 -29.72 -29.38
CA PHE A 172 30.43 -29.75 -29.72
C PHE A 172 30.25 -29.66 -31.23
N SER A 173 29.54 -30.65 -31.79
CA SER A 173 29.42 -30.90 -33.23
C SER A 173 28.63 -29.82 -33.99
N TRP A 174 27.77 -29.05 -33.32
CA TRP A 174 26.88 -28.07 -33.96
C TRP A 174 27.11 -26.66 -33.38
N ARG A 175 28.16 -25.98 -33.84
CA ARG A 175 28.53 -24.62 -33.37
C ARG A 175 27.48 -23.54 -33.68
N GLY A 176 26.70 -23.70 -34.76
CA GLY A 176 25.65 -22.74 -35.13
C GLY A 176 24.44 -22.71 -34.17
N ALA A 177 24.23 -23.75 -33.36
CA ALA A 177 23.09 -23.86 -32.46
C ALA A 177 23.25 -22.90 -31.27
N LEU A 178 24.49 -22.64 -30.84
CA LEU A 178 24.79 -21.75 -29.71
C LEU A 178 24.30 -20.32 -29.95
N TYR A 179 24.33 -19.82 -31.19
CA TYR A 179 23.84 -18.49 -31.53
C TYR A 179 22.32 -18.43 -31.72
N ILE A 180 21.68 -19.55 -32.05
CA ILE A 180 20.23 -19.65 -32.28
C ILE A 180 19.46 -19.73 -30.96
N VAL A 181 20.04 -20.32 -29.91
CA VAL A 181 19.44 -20.48 -28.58
C VAL A 181 18.92 -19.17 -27.95
N PRO A 182 19.70 -18.08 -27.84
CA PRO A 182 19.20 -16.86 -27.20
C PRO A 182 18.09 -16.17 -27.99
N ILE A 183 18.15 -16.21 -29.33
CA ILE A 183 17.14 -15.61 -30.22
C ILE A 183 15.83 -16.41 -30.17
N THR A 184 15.92 -17.74 -30.20
CA THR A 184 14.75 -18.62 -30.07
C THR A 184 14.09 -18.51 -28.70
N TYR A 185 14.88 -18.40 -27.62
CA TYR A 185 14.37 -18.16 -26.27
C TYR A 185 13.60 -16.82 -26.18
N LEU A 186 14.17 -15.73 -26.72
CA LEU A 186 13.51 -14.42 -26.72
C LEU A 186 12.19 -14.47 -27.51
N LEU A 187 12.19 -15.06 -28.71
CA LEU A 187 10.97 -15.18 -29.53
C LEU A 187 9.89 -16.04 -28.85
N ILE A 188 10.28 -17.15 -28.21
CA ILE A 188 9.34 -17.99 -27.46
C ILE A 188 8.75 -17.20 -26.28
N MET A 189 9.59 -16.52 -25.50
CA MET A 189 9.14 -15.76 -24.34
C MET A 189 8.25 -14.58 -24.73
N VAL A 190 8.61 -13.79 -25.74
CA VAL A 190 7.76 -12.69 -26.24
C VAL A 190 6.44 -13.23 -26.77
N ARG A 191 6.45 -14.32 -27.55
CA ARG A 191 5.23 -14.89 -28.13
C ARG A 191 4.30 -15.49 -27.09
N ILE A 192 4.85 -16.09 -26.03
CA ILE A 192 4.07 -16.54 -24.88
C ILE A 192 3.40 -15.33 -24.24
N PHE A 193 4.13 -14.27 -23.91
CA PHE A 193 3.59 -13.13 -23.15
C PHE A 193 2.70 -12.16 -23.97
N ASP A 194 3.00 -11.91 -25.24
CA ASP A 194 2.16 -11.07 -26.12
C ASP A 194 0.82 -11.74 -26.46
N ASN A 195 0.82 -13.05 -26.73
CA ASN A 195 -0.44 -13.77 -26.96
C ASN A 195 -1.36 -13.75 -25.73
N TYR A 196 -0.81 -13.71 -24.51
CA TYR A 196 -1.61 -13.58 -23.29
C TYR A 196 -2.16 -12.16 -23.10
N THR A 197 -1.38 -11.11 -23.39
CA THR A 197 -1.82 -9.71 -23.31
C THR A 197 -2.94 -9.41 -24.32
N ILE A 198 -2.80 -9.88 -25.56
CA ILE A 198 -3.82 -9.74 -26.62
C ILE A 198 -5.09 -10.55 -26.29
N SER A 199 -4.95 -11.77 -25.77
CA SER A 199 -6.10 -12.59 -25.36
C SER A 199 -6.89 -11.99 -24.20
N GLN A 200 -6.24 -11.29 -23.26
CA GLN A 200 -6.91 -10.55 -22.20
C GLN A 200 -7.65 -9.32 -22.73
N PHE A 201 -7.00 -8.53 -23.60
CA PHE A 201 -7.61 -7.36 -24.23
C PHE A 201 -8.90 -7.70 -25.00
N PHE A 202 -8.91 -8.81 -25.75
CA PHE A 202 -10.12 -9.28 -26.44
C PHE A 202 -11.20 -9.80 -25.49
N LYS A 203 -10.85 -10.39 -24.34
CA LYS A 203 -11.81 -10.81 -23.31
C LYS A 203 -12.47 -9.60 -22.63
N ASP A 204 -11.71 -8.55 -22.33
CA ASP A 204 -12.22 -7.32 -21.70
C ASP A 204 -13.14 -6.54 -22.64
N ILE A 205 -12.88 -6.55 -23.95
CA ILE A 205 -13.78 -5.99 -24.97
C ILE A 205 -15.09 -6.78 -25.05
N LYS A 206 -15.03 -8.11 -24.86
CA LYS A 206 -16.22 -8.98 -24.94
C LYS A 206 -17.09 -8.92 -23.68
N ASN A 207 -16.53 -8.66 -22.51
CA ASN A 207 -17.26 -8.51 -21.24
C ASN A 207 -17.86 -7.11 -21.03
N LYS A 208 -17.53 -6.12 -21.87
CA LYS A 208 -18.10 -4.76 -21.85
C LYS A 208 -19.30 -4.56 -22.81
N LYS A 209 -19.74 -5.62 -23.49
CA LYS A 209 -20.99 -5.67 -24.27
C LYS A 209 -21.99 -6.56 -23.56
#